data_AF-U1ZRK3-F1
#
_entry.id   AF-U1ZRK3-F1
#
_cell.length_a   1.000
_cell.length_b   1.000
_cell.length_c   1.000
_cell.angle_alpha   90.00
_cell.angle_beta   90.00
_cell.angle_gamma   90.00
#
_symmetry.space_group_name_H-M   'P 1'
#
loop_
_entity.id
_entity.type
_entity.pdbx_description
1 polymer ?
#
loop_
_entity_poly.entity_id
_entity_poly.type
_entity_poly.pdbx_seq_one_letter_code
_entity_poly.pdbx_strand_id
1 'polypeptide(L)'
;MKFKALLLACACLTLVACGGVDPDSPLGQRQALFKQMLKVSEDLGGMLRGRIAYDEAGFIAGAAELERLSRQPWQHFPQVRDDERSKATDEVWQRQAQFQQLARELEQATAALVQAT
;
A
#
# COMPACT_ATOMS: atom_id res chain seq x y z
N MET A 1 20.23 -33.83 35.55
CA MET A 1 19.50 -32.57 35.23
C MET A 1 20.28 -31.69 34.24
N LYS A 2 20.64 -32.20 33.05
CA LYS A 2 21.47 -31.42 32.08
C LYS A 2 21.02 -31.50 30.62
N PHE A 3 19.97 -32.28 30.30
CA PHE A 3 19.51 -32.47 28.92
C PHE A 3 18.29 -31.62 28.55
N LYS A 4 17.52 -31.14 29.54
CA LYS A 4 16.34 -30.27 29.30
C LYS A 4 16.70 -28.79 29.09
N ALA A 5 17.86 -28.35 29.56
CA ALA A 5 18.32 -26.97 29.38
C ALA A 5 18.88 -26.70 27.97
N LEU A 6 19.30 -27.74 27.24
CA LEU A 6 19.89 -27.60 25.90
C LEU A 6 18.82 -27.46 24.81
N LEU A 7 17.60 -27.97 25.04
CA LEU A 7 16.47 -27.86 24.11
C LEU A 7 15.81 -26.48 24.12
N LEU A 8 16.01 -25.67 25.17
CA LEU A 8 15.41 -24.33 25.26
C LEU A 8 16.27 -23.23 24.64
N ALA A 9 17.57 -23.47 24.42
CA ALA A 9 18.50 -22.47 23.88
C ALA A 9 18.54 -22.44 22.34
N CYS A 10 17.97 -23.44 21.66
CA CYS A 10 18.06 -23.59 20.21
C CYS A 10 16.85 -23.03 19.44
N ALA A 11 15.87 -22.44 20.14
CA ALA A 11 14.65 -21.88 19.52
C ALA A 11 14.78 -20.38 19.13
N CYS A 12 15.91 -19.72 19.42
CA CYS A 12 16.07 -18.27 19.21
C CYS A 12 16.86 -17.87 17.95
N LEU A 13 17.21 -18.80 17.05
CA LEU A 13 18.17 -18.52 15.96
C LEU A 13 17.64 -18.75 14.53
N THR A 14 16.33 -18.92 14.32
CA THR A 14 15.78 -19.19 12.97
C THR A 14 14.89 -18.10 12.40
N LEU A 15 14.88 -16.87 12.94
CA LEU A 15 14.41 -15.71 12.17
C LEU A 15 15.56 -15.13 11.35
N VAL A 16 16.05 -15.90 10.38
CA VAL A 16 16.70 -15.30 9.22
C VAL A 16 15.56 -14.72 8.39
N ALA A 17 15.24 -13.45 8.64
CA ALA A 17 14.40 -12.66 7.75
C ALA A 17 15.17 -12.49 6.43
N CYS A 18 15.06 -13.48 5.54
CA CYS A 18 15.62 -13.43 4.21
C CYS A 18 14.93 -12.32 3.39
N GLY A 19 15.62 -11.19 3.16
CA GLY A 19 15.49 -10.38 1.94
C GLY A 19 14.24 -9.50 1.75
N GLY A 20 13.30 -9.46 2.71
CA GLY A 20 12.11 -8.61 2.63
C GLY A 20 12.42 -7.11 2.63
N VAL A 21 11.58 -6.30 1.97
CA VAL A 21 11.59 -4.84 2.14
C VAL A 21 11.27 -4.53 3.60
N ASP A 22 12.07 -3.66 4.22
CA ASP A 22 11.83 -3.18 5.59
C ASP A 22 10.46 -2.46 5.65
N PRO A 23 9.49 -2.95 6.45
CA PRO A 23 8.16 -2.35 6.56
C PRO A 23 8.19 -0.88 6.99
N ASP A 24 9.19 -0.49 7.79
CA ASP A 24 9.32 0.87 8.31
C ASP A 24 10.08 1.79 7.36
N SER A 25 10.67 1.25 6.27
CA SER A 25 11.28 2.07 5.22
C SER A 25 10.24 2.81 4.37
N PRO A 26 10.60 3.92 3.70
CA PRO A 26 9.71 4.59 2.74
C PRO A 26 9.15 3.65 1.66
N LEU A 27 9.96 2.70 1.17
CA LEU A 27 9.51 1.68 0.21
C LEU A 27 8.45 0.76 0.82
N GLY A 28 8.69 0.27 2.06
CA GLY A 28 7.74 -0.57 2.78
C GLY A 28 6.41 0.14 3.01
N GLN A 29 6.46 1.38 3.48
CA GLN A 29 5.29 2.21 3.78
C GLN A 29 4.43 2.47 2.54
N ARG A 30 5.01 2.92 1.42
CA ARG A 30 4.21 3.14 0.19
C ARG A 30 3.66 1.85 -0.40
N GLN A 31 4.42 0.75 -0.34
CA GLN A 31 3.91 -0.54 -0.81
C GLN A 31 2.72 -1.01 0.04
N ALA A 32 2.76 -0.82 1.36
CA ALA A 32 1.66 -1.16 2.24
C ALA A 32 0.42 -0.31 1.94
N LEU A 33 0.60 0.99 1.70
CA LEU A 33 -0.50 1.90 1.35
C LEU A 33 -1.13 1.55 -0.01
N PHE A 34 -0.33 1.31 -1.06
CA PHE A 34 -0.86 0.90 -2.36
C PHE A 34 -1.59 -0.45 -2.31
N LYS A 35 -1.13 -1.40 -1.48
CA LYS A 35 -1.85 -2.67 -1.27
C LYS A 35 -3.22 -2.46 -0.61
N GLN A 36 -3.31 -1.55 0.37
CA GLN A 36 -4.57 -1.18 0.99
C GLN A 36 -5.51 -0.52 -0.04
N MET A 37 -5.00 0.44 -0.82
CA MET A 37 -5.76 1.08 -1.90
C MET A 37 -6.27 0.06 -2.92
N LEU A 38 -5.41 -0.87 -3.33
CA LEU A 38 -5.77 -1.93 -4.29
C LEU A 38 -6.94 -2.74 -3.76
N LYS A 39 -6.83 -3.26 -2.53
CA LYS A 39 -7.89 -4.06 -1.88
C LYS A 39 -9.23 -3.31 -1.89
N VAL A 40 -9.25 -2.07 -1.42
CA VAL A 40 -10.47 -1.26 -1.37
C VAL A 40 -11.05 -1.05 -2.77
N SER A 41 -10.21 -0.68 -3.74
CA SER A 41 -10.67 -0.44 -5.13
C SER A 41 -11.19 -1.70 -5.83
N GLU A 42 -10.64 -2.87 -5.50
CA GLU A 42 -11.09 -4.16 -6.02
C GLU A 42 -12.48 -4.54 -5.47
N ASP A 43 -12.73 -4.26 -4.20
CA ASP A 43 -14.01 -4.49 -3.55
C ASP A 43 -15.09 -3.56 -4.14
N LEU A 44 -14.81 -2.25 -4.21
CA LEU A 44 -15.71 -1.26 -4.83
C LEU A 44 -16.01 -1.63 -6.30
N GLY A 45 -14.99 -1.88 -7.11
CA GLY A 45 -15.17 -2.31 -8.48
C GLY A 45 -15.83 -3.68 -8.60
N GLY A 46 -15.68 -4.55 -7.59
CA GLY A 46 -16.38 -5.83 -7.47
C GLY A 46 -17.89 -5.64 -7.33
N MET A 47 -18.32 -4.72 -6.47
CA MET A 47 -19.73 -4.37 -6.29
C MET A 47 -20.33 -3.78 -7.57
N LEU A 48 -19.66 -2.81 -8.20
CA LEU A 48 -20.14 -2.17 -9.44
C LEU A 48 -20.23 -3.14 -10.63
N ARG A 49 -19.35 -4.14 -10.67
CA ARG A 49 -19.32 -5.15 -11.76
C ARG A 49 -20.11 -6.42 -11.42
N GLY A 50 -20.83 -6.45 -10.30
CA GLY A 50 -21.65 -7.59 -9.87
C GLY A 50 -20.85 -8.85 -9.47
N ARG A 51 -19.53 -8.73 -9.24
CA ARG A 51 -18.71 -9.84 -8.71
C ARG A 51 -18.88 -10.00 -7.19
N ILE A 52 -19.24 -8.92 -6.52
CA ILE A 52 -19.56 -8.85 -5.09
C ILE A 52 -20.99 -8.30 -5.01
N ALA A 53 -21.79 -8.80 -4.08
CA ALA A 53 -23.13 -8.23 -3.84
C ALA A 53 -23.00 -6.75 -3.46
N TYR A 54 -23.84 -5.90 -4.04
CA TYR A 54 -23.81 -4.47 -3.76
C TYR A 54 -24.32 -4.21 -2.33
N ASP A 55 -23.47 -3.58 -1.53
CA ASP A 55 -23.79 -3.07 -0.19
C ASP A 55 -23.55 -1.57 -0.20
N GLU A 56 -24.63 -0.79 -0.14
CA GLU A 56 -24.59 0.68 -0.23
C GLU A 56 -23.74 1.30 0.89
N ALA A 57 -23.93 0.86 2.13
CA ALA A 57 -23.20 1.39 3.27
C ALA A 57 -21.71 1.04 3.18
N GLY A 58 -21.40 -0.21 2.79
CA GLY A 58 -20.04 -0.66 2.53
C GLY A 58 -19.37 0.09 1.37
N PHE A 59 -20.13 0.42 0.31
CA PHE A 59 -19.64 1.16 -0.85
C PHE A 59 -19.28 2.60 -0.48
N ILE A 60 -20.15 3.31 0.24
CA ILE A 60 -19.90 4.68 0.73
C ILE A 60 -18.67 4.69 1.64
N ALA A 61 -18.59 3.76 2.60
CA ALA A 61 -17.45 3.68 3.52
C ALA A 61 -16.14 3.36 2.78
N GLY A 62 -16.18 2.44 1.81
CA GLY A 62 -15.02 2.10 0.98
C GLY A 62 -14.57 3.26 0.09
N ALA A 63 -15.48 4.04 -0.49
CA ALA A 63 -15.15 5.22 -1.27
C ALA A 63 -14.42 6.26 -0.42
N ALA A 64 -14.91 6.54 0.79
CA ALA A 64 -14.27 7.44 1.75
C ALA A 64 -12.88 6.93 2.17
N GLU A 65 -12.73 5.63 2.41
CA GLU A 65 -11.44 5.05 2.75
C GLU A 65 -10.44 5.11 1.59
N LEU A 66 -10.89 4.88 0.35
CA LEU A 66 -10.03 5.00 -0.83
C LEU A 66 -9.51 6.43 -1.01
N GLU A 67 -10.37 7.44 -0.80
CA GLU A 67 -9.99 8.85 -0.82
C GLU A 67 -8.97 9.20 0.27
N ARG A 68 -9.19 8.70 1.50
CA ARG A 68 -8.25 8.91 2.60
C ARG A 68 -6.88 8.30 2.27
N LEU A 69 -6.87 7.06 1.75
CA LEU A 69 -5.65 6.34 1.40
C LEU A 69 -4.92 6.99 0.22
N SER A 70 -5.63 7.55 -0.77
CA SER A 70 -5.01 8.09 -1.98
C SER A 70 -4.04 9.24 -1.74
N ARG A 71 -4.12 9.91 -0.58
CA ARG A 71 -3.29 11.07 -0.22
C ARG A 71 -1.98 10.70 0.48
N GLN A 72 -1.83 9.45 0.90
CA GLN A 72 -0.76 9.03 1.82
C GLN A 72 0.55 8.56 1.16
N PRO A 73 0.56 7.83 0.02
CA PRO A 73 1.76 7.20 -0.51
C PRO A 73 2.87 8.17 -0.92
N TRP A 74 2.50 9.38 -1.34
CA TRP A 74 3.38 10.27 -2.11
C TRP A 74 4.57 10.78 -1.31
N GLN A 75 4.40 11.03 -0.01
CA GLN A 75 5.46 11.48 0.88
C GLN A 75 6.61 10.46 1.04
N HIS A 76 6.34 9.20 0.70
CA HIS A 76 7.30 8.10 0.81
C HIS A 76 8.06 7.82 -0.48
N PHE A 77 7.91 8.69 -1.49
CA PHE A 77 8.78 8.72 -2.68
C PHE A 77 9.92 9.71 -2.42
N PRO A 78 11.16 9.25 -2.20
CA PRO A 78 12.29 10.14 -1.99
C PRO A 78 12.66 10.91 -3.27
N GLN A 79 13.35 12.04 -3.12
CA GLN A 79 13.77 12.89 -4.24
C GLN A 79 14.77 12.20 -5.18
N VAL A 80 15.55 11.26 -4.64
CA VAL A 80 16.50 10.44 -5.39
C VAL A 80 16.04 8.99 -5.37
N ARG A 81 16.39 8.24 -6.42
CA ARG A 81 16.02 6.82 -6.54
C ARG A 81 16.44 6.05 -5.31
N ASP A 82 15.54 5.21 -4.82
CA ASP A 82 15.73 4.42 -3.62
C ASP A 82 16.11 2.98 -3.91
N ASP A 83 15.81 2.10 -2.96
CA ASP A 83 16.11 0.67 -2.94
C ASP A 83 15.85 -0.02 -4.29
N GLU A 84 16.83 -0.78 -4.78
CA GLU A 84 16.77 -1.53 -6.04
C GLU A 84 15.62 -2.56 -6.10
N ARG A 85 15.01 -2.90 -4.96
CA ARG A 85 13.81 -3.75 -4.88
C ARG A 85 12.53 -3.00 -5.27
N SER A 86 12.59 -1.67 -5.42
CA SER A 86 11.48 -0.84 -5.87
C SER A 86 11.02 -1.25 -7.28
N LYS A 87 9.70 -1.21 -7.50
CA LYS A 87 9.08 -1.43 -8.81
C LYS A 87 8.77 -0.12 -9.54
N ALA A 88 9.07 1.03 -8.92
CA ALA A 88 8.92 2.33 -9.56
C ALA A 88 9.92 2.44 -10.72
N THR A 89 9.46 2.88 -11.89
CA THR A 89 10.32 3.14 -13.03
C THR A 89 11.15 4.40 -12.80
N ASP A 90 12.28 4.53 -13.51
CA ASP A 90 13.13 5.71 -13.42
C ASP A 90 12.39 7.02 -13.78
N GLU A 91 11.32 6.93 -14.59
CA GLU A 91 10.48 8.07 -14.97
C GLU A 91 9.87 8.80 -13.77
N VAL A 92 9.64 8.11 -12.64
CA VAL A 92 9.14 8.75 -11.40
C VAL A 92 10.08 9.87 -10.96
N TRP A 93 11.39 9.67 -11.06
CA TRP A 93 12.40 10.65 -10.66
C TRP A 93 12.81 11.59 -11.79
N GLN A 94 12.78 11.13 -13.04
CA GLN A 94 13.07 11.96 -14.21
C GLN A 94 11.94 12.96 -14.50
N ARG A 95 10.69 12.62 -14.15
CA ARG A 95 9.49 13.42 -14.43
C ARG A 95 8.65 13.65 -13.17
N GLN A 96 9.29 14.03 -12.08
CA GLN A 96 8.63 14.21 -10.77
C GLN A 96 7.39 15.13 -10.82
N ALA A 97 7.43 16.21 -11.62
CA ALA A 97 6.29 17.10 -11.78
C ALA A 97 5.06 16.39 -12.40
N GLN A 98 5.29 15.53 -13.41
CA GLN A 98 4.24 14.74 -14.04
C GLN A 98 3.73 13.67 -13.06
N PHE A 99 4.62 13.01 -12.33
CA PHE A 99 4.22 12.03 -11.32
C PHE A 99 3.35 12.65 -10.22
N GLN A 100 3.74 13.82 -9.70
CA GLN A 100 2.97 14.60 -8.72
C GLN A 100 1.62 15.08 -9.30
N GLN A 101 1.56 15.38 -10.60
CA GLN A 101 0.31 15.73 -11.26
C GLN A 101 -0.67 14.54 -11.31
N LEU A 102 -0.19 13.36 -11.70
CA LEU A 102 -0.99 12.13 -11.69
C LEU A 102 -1.46 11.75 -10.27
N ALA A 103 -0.62 11.96 -9.25
CA ALA A 103 -1.01 11.78 -7.86
C ALA A 103 -2.20 12.68 -7.47
N ARG A 104 -2.16 13.97 -7.82
CA ARG A 104 -3.27 14.91 -7.58
C ARG A 104 -4.52 14.53 -8.36
N GLU A 105 -4.39 14.06 -9.60
CA GLU A 105 -5.53 13.58 -10.40
C GLU A 105 -6.21 12.38 -9.75
N LEU A 106 -5.42 11.44 -9.20
CA LEU A 106 -5.98 10.32 -8.44
C LEU A 106 -6.74 10.80 -7.20
N GLU A 107 -6.16 11.71 -6.41
CA GLU A 107 -6.82 12.29 -5.22
C GLU A 107 -8.13 13.01 -5.57
N GLN A 108 -8.15 13.75 -6.68
CA GLN A 108 -9.36 14.42 -7.17
C GLN A 108 -10.42 13.40 -7.63
N ALA A 109 -10.01 12.35 -8.33
CA ALA A 109 -10.93 11.30 -8.78
C ALA A 109 -11.57 10.55 -7.61
N THR A 110 -10.80 10.23 -6.57
CA THR A 110 -11.32 9.58 -5.37
C THR A 110 -12.21 10.52 -4.54
N ALA A 111 -11.89 11.82 -4.49
CA ALA A 111 -12.79 12.79 -3.88
C ALA A 111 -14.12 12.93 -4.64
N ALA A 112 -14.07 12.94 -5.98
CA ALA A 112 -15.26 12.95 -6.81
C ALA A 112 -16.10 11.68 -6.66
N LEU A 113 -15.45 10.52 -6.48
CA LEU A 113 -16.15 9.26 -6.16
C LEU A 113 -16.96 9.41 -4.87
N VAL A 114 -16.37 9.94 -3.79
CA VAL A 114 -17.07 10.17 -2.51
C VAL A 114 -18.27 11.10 -2.68
N GLN A 115 -18.19 12.11 -3.55
CA GLN A 115 -19.34 13.00 -3.82
C GLN A 115 -20.45 12.33 -4.63
N ALA A 116 -20.14 11.25 -5.34
CA ALA A 116 -21.07 10.51 -6.19
C ALA A 116 -21.71 9.30 -5.50
N THR A 117 -21.27 8.98 -4.28
CA THR A 117 -21.86 7.94 -3.41
C THR A 117 -22.85 8.55 -2.44
#